data_AF-A0A8T0HKT9-F1
#
_entry.id   AF-A0A8T0HKT9-F1
#
_cell.length_a   1.000
_cell.length_b   1.000
_cell.length_c   1.000
_cell.angle_alpha   90.00
_cell.angle_beta   90.00
_cell.angle_gamma   90.00
#
_symmetry.space_group_name_H-M   'P 1'
#
loop_
_entity.id
_entity.type
_entity.pdbx_description
1 polymer ?
#
loop_
_entity_poly.entity_id
_entity_poly.type
_entity_poly.pdbx_seq_one_letter_code
_entity_poly.pdbx_strand_id
1 'polypeptide(L)'
;MAPPQVPAAEVAQPGQYPHALQGWGGSLSGIVRMGIFWYFAMQLFGPKKVTNLDLLTNNLFIKGENLDLWVYVSEESVFTNFGNDEALKWHETNIPYAVWTPDSVRQTNFTYLPSESVQHNGTLYAHVFFARSGFSPDPESPEYERSATFSKRHLFIVYLPKPKVDNRKSLLSKDEKGNFTKPLLEAPEEEVDEGPSEWVSFFKPNVTMNLVDDFTRYPRGGVPPQIVDHMTFDELTGDYYPTIFFNEFWLLRDKLIILNETIKEVAVNMDLGPISLTRWQLYQQIDQSFQLHKSYGSMMDGEADELKRVFLEGNPYLLGLTMCVSLLHTVFDFLAFKNDIQFWNKNKSMEGLSARSVVINFICQLIVFLYLLDNETSWMIILSAGMGCCIEFWKIGKAMHVEVDRSRGYPVLKFTDRQSYAGNKTKEYDDLAMKYLSYVLYPLVAGFAIYSLMYERHKSWYSWILGSLTSCVYTFGKFQATVYFLCVISFLSVPRLFFLSKC
;
A
#
# COMPACT_ATOMS: atom_id res chain seq x y z
N MET A 1 -50.56 -5.45 77.31
CA MET A 1 -49.12 -5.75 77.19
C MET A 1 -48.94 -6.61 75.95
N ALA A 2 -48.65 -5.97 74.81
CA ALA A 2 -48.20 -6.55 73.53
C ALA A 2 -48.24 -5.42 72.48
N PRO A 3 -47.10 -4.99 71.92
CA PRO A 3 -47.06 -3.92 70.92
C PRO A 3 -47.36 -4.44 69.49
N PRO A 4 -47.71 -3.54 68.55
CA PRO A 4 -48.83 -3.76 67.64
C PRO A 4 -48.43 -4.12 66.20
N GLN A 5 -49.35 -4.79 65.52
CA GLN A 5 -49.39 -4.92 64.06
C GLN A 5 -49.85 -3.59 63.45
N VAL A 6 -49.16 -3.14 62.39
CA VAL A 6 -49.60 -2.01 61.56
C VAL A 6 -49.89 -2.51 60.15
N PRO A 7 -51.08 -2.23 59.59
CA PRO A 7 -51.46 -2.61 58.23
C PRO A 7 -51.09 -1.54 57.18
N ALA A 8 -51.24 -1.93 55.93
CA ALA A 8 -50.98 -1.20 54.70
C ALA A 8 -51.87 0.04 54.47
N ALA A 9 -51.37 1.00 53.67
CA ALA A 9 -52.15 1.84 52.76
C ALA A 9 -51.26 2.54 51.72
N GLU A 10 -51.62 2.38 50.43
CA GLU A 10 -51.22 3.16 49.25
C GLU A 10 -51.65 4.64 49.41
N VAL A 11 -51.18 5.66 48.68
CA VAL A 11 -51.30 6.00 47.23
C VAL A 11 -50.41 7.28 47.08
N ALA A 12 -49.57 7.52 46.05
CA ALA A 12 -49.92 7.99 44.70
C ALA A 12 -48.64 8.20 43.83
N GLN A 13 -48.70 7.86 42.54
CA GLN A 13 -47.80 8.31 41.46
C GLN A 13 -48.25 9.70 40.92
N PRO A 14 -47.64 10.38 39.90
CA PRO A 14 -46.51 10.01 39.02
C PRO A 14 -45.45 11.13 38.76
N GLY A 15 -44.29 10.75 38.21
CA GLY A 15 -43.29 11.71 37.71
C GLY A 15 -42.10 11.04 37.05
N GLN A 16 -42.19 10.84 35.73
CA GLN A 16 -41.21 10.19 34.86
C GLN A 16 -40.03 11.11 34.52
N TYR A 17 -38.79 10.64 34.75
CA TYR A 17 -37.57 11.04 34.05
C TYR A 17 -36.68 9.79 33.80
N PRO A 18 -35.82 9.82 32.77
CA PRO A 18 -35.60 8.68 31.86
C PRO A 18 -34.51 7.69 32.27
N HIS A 19 -34.63 6.52 31.66
CA HIS A 19 -33.77 5.34 31.78
C HIS A 19 -32.29 5.60 31.53
N ALA A 20 -31.49 5.07 32.45
CA ALA A 20 -30.10 4.69 32.26
C ALA A 20 -29.96 3.46 31.36
N LEU A 21 -28.84 3.44 30.61
CA LEU A 21 -28.02 2.27 30.24
C LEU A 21 -28.69 0.90 30.08
N GLN A 22 -28.79 0.45 28.83
CA GLN A 22 -28.84 -0.97 28.44
C GLN A 22 -27.95 -1.07 27.18
N GLY A 23 -26.81 -1.75 27.17
CA GLY A 23 -26.60 -3.12 27.62
C GLY A 23 -26.60 -3.99 26.36
N TRP A 24 -25.42 -4.47 25.94
CA TRP A 24 -25.25 -5.55 24.97
C TRP A 24 -26.15 -6.73 25.39
N GLY A 25 -27.29 -6.89 24.74
CA GLY A 25 -28.22 -7.96 25.09
C GLY A 25 -29.57 -7.74 24.44
N GLY A 26 -29.77 -8.36 23.28
CA GLY A 26 -31.09 -8.44 22.66
C GLY A 26 -31.09 -8.04 21.20
N SER A 27 -30.71 -8.97 20.33
CA SER A 27 -31.66 -9.29 19.28
C SER A 27 -31.43 -10.72 18.81
N LEU A 28 -32.38 -11.60 19.08
CA LEU A 28 -32.53 -12.85 18.33
C LEU A 28 -32.47 -12.56 16.81
N SER A 29 -32.92 -11.39 16.36
CA SER A 29 -32.82 -10.96 14.96
C SER A 29 -31.39 -10.74 14.48
N GLY A 30 -30.44 -10.40 15.38
CA GLY A 30 -29.03 -10.22 15.05
C GLY A 30 -28.32 -11.56 14.85
N ILE A 31 -28.61 -12.53 15.73
CA ILE A 31 -28.11 -13.91 15.60
C ILE A 31 -28.73 -14.60 14.39
N VAL A 32 -30.04 -14.40 14.14
CA VAL A 32 -30.72 -14.93 12.96
C VAL A 32 -30.20 -14.27 11.68
N ARG A 33 -29.95 -12.95 11.65
CA ARG A 33 -29.31 -12.29 10.50
C ARG A 33 -27.89 -12.78 10.26
N MET A 34 -27.10 -12.97 11.32
CA MET A 34 -25.75 -13.51 11.19
C MET A 34 -25.79 -14.96 10.70
N GLY A 35 -26.75 -15.77 11.18
CA GLY A 35 -26.97 -17.14 10.71
C GLY A 35 -27.44 -17.23 9.26
N ILE A 36 -28.32 -16.32 8.81
CA ILE A 36 -28.74 -16.23 7.42
C ILE A 36 -27.56 -15.76 6.54
N PHE A 37 -26.81 -14.76 6.98
CA PHE A 37 -25.62 -14.31 6.28
C PHE A 37 -24.56 -15.42 6.19
N TRP A 38 -24.38 -16.20 7.25
CA TRP A 38 -23.47 -17.34 7.28
C TRP A 38 -23.97 -18.51 6.43
N TYR A 39 -25.28 -18.75 6.37
CA TYR A 39 -25.89 -19.74 5.48
C TYR A 39 -25.73 -19.34 4.00
N PHE A 40 -26.01 -18.10 3.64
CA PHE A 40 -25.79 -17.60 2.27
C PHE A 40 -24.30 -17.53 1.92
N ALA A 41 -23.43 -17.18 2.86
CA ALA A 41 -21.98 -17.26 2.68
C ALA A 41 -21.55 -18.72 2.47
N MET A 42 -22.06 -19.68 3.24
CA MET A 42 -21.80 -21.10 3.02
C MET A 42 -22.40 -21.63 1.71
N GLN A 43 -23.46 -21.01 1.17
CA GLN A 43 -24.04 -21.42 -0.11
C GLN A 43 -23.36 -20.78 -1.32
N LEU A 44 -22.75 -19.59 -1.15
CA LEU A 44 -21.93 -18.91 -2.14
C LEU A 44 -20.49 -19.44 -2.17
N PHE A 45 -19.93 -19.82 -1.01
CA PHE A 45 -18.55 -20.28 -0.84
C PHE A 45 -18.41 -21.77 -0.48
N GLY A 46 -19.53 -22.49 -0.30
CA GLY A 46 -19.50 -23.93 -0.06
C GLY A 46 -19.21 -24.73 -1.32
N PRO A 47 -18.53 -25.88 -1.20
CA PRO A 47 -18.23 -26.72 -2.35
C PRO A 47 -19.53 -27.23 -2.98
N LYS A 48 -19.87 -26.73 -4.17
CA LYS A 48 -20.99 -27.24 -4.95
C LYS A 48 -20.71 -28.72 -5.26
N LYS A 49 -21.56 -29.63 -4.76
CA LYS A 49 -21.46 -31.06 -5.08
C LYS A 49 -21.72 -31.26 -6.57
N VAL A 50 -20.66 -31.56 -7.33
CA VAL A 50 -20.73 -31.87 -8.75
C VAL A 50 -21.37 -33.25 -8.90
N THR A 51 -22.48 -33.34 -9.63
CA THR A 51 -23.31 -34.55 -9.73
C THR A 51 -22.92 -35.45 -10.91
N ASN A 52 -22.02 -35.02 -11.80
CA ASN A 52 -21.50 -35.82 -12.91
C ASN A 52 -19.97 -35.82 -12.93
N LEU A 53 -19.38 -37.01 -12.83
CA LEU A 53 -17.92 -37.21 -12.83
C LEU A 53 -17.30 -36.85 -14.19
N ASP A 54 -18.06 -36.97 -15.29
CA ASP A 54 -17.62 -36.71 -16.68
C ASP A 54 -17.48 -35.21 -17.02
N LEU A 55 -17.83 -34.32 -16.08
CA LEU A 55 -17.65 -32.87 -16.21
C LEU A 55 -16.47 -32.35 -15.38
N LEU A 56 -15.62 -33.24 -14.87
CA LEU A 56 -14.41 -32.89 -14.14
C LEU A 56 -13.22 -32.85 -15.08
N THR A 57 -12.39 -31.84 -14.89
CA THR A 57 -11.11 -31.60 -15.56
C THR A 57 -10.01 -32.07 -14.61
N ASN A 58 -9.19 -33.01 -15.07
CA ASN A 58 -8.09 -33.63 -14.31
C ASN A 58 -6.73 -33.19 -14.85
N ASN A 59 -5.68 -33.38 -14.06
CA ASN A 59 -4.31 -33.24 -14.56
C ASN A 59 -3.99 -34.44 -15.48
N LEU A 60 -3.46 -34.17 -16.67
CA LEU A 60 -3.01 -35.20 -17.61
C LEU A 60 -1.80 -35.99 -17.10
N PHE A 61 -1.07 -35.46 -16.10
CA PHE A 61 0.14 -36.04 -15.55
C PHE A 61 -0.09 -36.54 -14.12
N ILE A 62 0.67 -37.57 -13.75
CA ILE A 62 0.55 -38.20 -12.44
C ILE A 62 1.73 -37.78 -11.56
N LYS A 63 1.48 -37.67 -10.25
CA LYS A 63 2.51 -37.37 -9.27
C LYS A 63 3.64 -38.41 -9.32
N GLY A 64 4.88 -37.93 -9.38
CA GLY A 64 6.09 -38.76 -9.42
C GLY A 64 6.46 -39.28 -10.81
N GLU A 65 5.74 -38.89 -11.86
CA GLU A 65 6.13 -39.18 -13.25
C GLU A 65 7.41 -38.41 -13.61
N ASN A 66 8.30 -39.05 -14.38
CA ASN A 66 9.55 -38.45 -14.81
C ASN A 66 9.32 -37.58 -16.04
N LEU A 67 9.82 -36.35 -15.99
CA LEU A 67 9.75 -35.36 -17.05
C LEU A 67 11.15 -35.00 -17.54
N ASP A 68 11.26 -34.72 -18.83
CA ASP A 68 12.45 -34.15 -19.44
C ASP A 68 12.15 -32.67 -19.77
N LEU A 69 13.14 -31.80 -19.56
CA LEU A 69 13.07 -30.36 -19.73
C LEU A 69 13.99 -29.93 -20.88
N TRP A 70 13.48 -29.03 -21.72
CA TRP A 70 14.27 -28.27 -22.69
C TRP A 70 13.94 -26.78 -22.57
N VAL A 71 14.97 -25.95 -22.46
CA VAL A 71 14.84 -24.49 -22.49
C VAL A 71 15.61 -23.94 -23.67
N TYR A 72 14.86 -23.37 -24.61
CA TYR A 72 15.40 -22.68 -25.77
C TYR A 72 15.27 -21.17 -25.58
N VAL A 73 16.31 -20.43 -25.95
CA VAL A 73 16.30 -18.97 -25.92
C VAL A 73 16.30 -18.46 -27.35
N SER A 74 15.28 -17.70 -27.73
CA SER A 74 15.11 -17.17 -29.08
C SER A 74 14.40 -15.81 -29.05
N GLU A 75 14.67 -14.98 -30.06
CA GLU A 75 13.97 -13.71 -30.28
C GLU A 75 12.59 -13.93 -30.93
N GLU A 76 12.36 -15.11 -31.51
CA GLU A 76 11.08 -15.45 -32.12
C GLU A 76 10.00 -15.73 -31.08
N SER A 77 8.79 -15.27 -31.37
CA SER A 77 7.64 -15.44 -30.47
C SER A 77 7.12 -16.88 -30.38
N VAL A 78 7.37 -17.69 -31.41
CA VAL A 78 7.06 -19.13 -31.47
C VAL A 78 8.33 -19.83 -31.89
N PHE A 79 8.72 -20.85 -31.15
CA PHE A 79 9.93 -21.61 -31.45
C PHE A 79 9.62 -22.78 -32.38
N THR A 80 10.30 -22.83 -33.53
CA THR A 80 10.14 -23.91 -34.53
C THR A 80 11.43 -24.66 -34.82
N ASN A 81 12.58 -24.16 -34.38
CA ASN A 81 13.89 -24.69 -34.77
C ASN A 81 14.52 -25.56 -33.66
N PHE A 82 13.91 -26.73 -33.40
CA PHE A 82 14.33 -27.65 -32.32
C PHE A 82 15.71 -28.27 -32.53
N GLY A 83 16.23 -28.30 -33.77
CA GLY A 83 17.56 -28.80 -34.11
C GLY A 83 18.71 -27.82 -33.89
N ASN A 84 18.43 -26.60 -33.39
CA ASN A 84 19.47 -25.62 -33.11
C ASN A 84 20.09 -25.80 -31.71
N ASP A 85 21.24 -26.46 -31.66
CA ASP A 85 22.01 -26.69 -30.43
C ASP A 85 22.46 -25.39 -29.75
N GLU A 86 22.64 -24.29 -30.50
CA GLU A 86 23.03 -23.00 -29.91
C GLU A 86 21.87 -22.35 -29.17
N ALA A 87 20.63 -22.58 -29.60
CA ALA A 87 19.43 -22.04 -28.95
C ALA A 87 19.09 -22.82 -27.67
N LEU A 88 19.45 -24.09 -27.59
CA LEU A 88 19.26 -24.93 -26.41
C LEU A 88 20.24 -24.50 -25.30
N LYS A 89 19.70 -23.88 -24.24
CA LYS A 89 20.51 -23.40 -23.11
C LYS A 89 20.44 -24.32 -21.90
N TRP A 90 19.38 -25.11 -21.79
CA TRP A 90 19.22 -26.05 -20.68
C TRP A 90 18.48 -27.30 -21.13
N HIS A 91 19.07 -28.46 -20.85
CA HIS A 91 18.42 -29.75 -21.00
C HIS A 91 18.66 -30.59 -19.75
N GLU A 92 17.59 -31.12 -19.17
CA GLU A 92 17.63 -32.00 -18.00
C GLU A 92 16.66 -33.15 -18.20
N THR A 93 17.02 -34.33 -17.72
CA THR A 93 16.20 -35.54 -17.86
C THR A 93 15.78 -36.08 -16.51
N ASN A 94 14.72 -36.88 -16.49
CA ASN A 94 14.25 -37.61 -15.31
C ASN A 94 13.90 -36.72 -14.10
N ILE A 95 13.27 -35.58 -14.34
CA ILE A 95 12.79 -34.67 -13.30
C ILE A 95 11.47 -35.21 -12.73
N PRO A 96 11.40 -35.56 -11.44
CA PRO A 96 10.17 -36.11 -10.87
C PRO A 96 9.11 -35.03 -10.69
N TYR A 97 7.95 -35.19 -11.31
CA TYR A 97 6.86 -34.22 -11.22
C TYR A 97 6.23 -34.20 -9.82
N ALA A 98 6.15 -32.99 -9.22
CA ALA A 98 5.52 -32.74 -7.93
C ALA A 98 6.11 -33.54 -6.74
N VAL A 99 7.39 -33.88 -6.82
CA VAL A 99 8.17 -34.45 -5.70
C VAL A 99 8.99 -33.34 -5.06
N TRP A 100 9.07 -33.34 -3.72
CA TRP A 100 9.76 -32.31 -2.94
C TRP A 100 11.02 -32.87 -2.30
N THR A 101 11.97 -33.28 -3.13
CA THR A 101 13.31 -33.69 -2.67
C THR A 101 14.33 -32.59 -3.00
N PRO A 102 15.50 -32.57 -2.33
CA PRO A 102 16.61 -31.71 -2.75
C PRO A 102 16.96 -31.92 -4.23
N ASP A 103 16.77 -33.13 -4.74
CA ASP A 103 16.96 -33.48 -6.15
C ASP A 103 15.89 -32.91 -7.09
N SER A 104 14.80 -32.37 -6.56
CA SER A 104 13.77 -31.73 -7.38
C SER A 104 14.10 -30.27 -7.69
N VAL A 105 15.12 -29.70 -7.02
CA VAL A 105 15.65 -28.38 -7.31
C VAL A 105 16.86 -28.52 -8.21
N ARG A 106 16.86 -27.79 -9.33
CA ARG A 106 17.93 -27.77 -10.32
C ARG A 106 18.26 -26.33 -10.66
N GLN A 107 19.53 -26.06 -10.88
CA GLN A 107 20.02 -24.72 -11.21
C GLN A 107 20.99 -24.82 -12.37
N THR A 108 20.91 -23.88 -13.30
CA THR A 108 21.89 -23.73 -14.36
C THR A 108 22.23 -22.25 -14.52
N ASN A 109 23.46 -21.99 -14.95
CA ASN A 109 23.92 -20.67 -15.31
C ASN A 109 24.52 -20.70 -16.72
N PHE A 110 24.25 -19.66 -17.49
CA PHE A 110 24.87 -19.47 -18.78
C PHE A 110 25.06 -18.00 -19.08
N THR A 111 26.04 -17.70 -19.92
CA THR A 111 26.26 -16.35 -20.42
C THR A 111 25.51 -16.19 -21.72
N TYR A 112 24.65 -15.19 -21.79
CA TYR A 112 23.96 -14.77 -22.99
C TYR A 112 24.69 -13.57 -23.59
N LEU A 113 24.92 -13.62 -24.90
CA LEU A 113 25.46 -12.50 -25.69
C LEU A 113 24.28 -11.82 -26.40
N PRO A 114 23.86 -10.62 -25.95
CA PRO A 114 22.75 -9.91 -26.58
C PRO A 114 23.09 -9.56 -28.04
N SER A 115 22.15 -9.81 -28.94
CA SER A 115 22.20 -9.35 -30.33
C SER A 115 21.98 -7.83 -30.41
N GLU A 116 22.37 -7.22 -31.54
CA GLU A 116 22.09 -5.80 -31.79
C GLU A 116 20.59 -5.49 -31.73
N SER A 117 19.73 -6.41 -32.20
CA SER A 117 18.27 -6.27 -32.10
C SER A 117 17.80 -6.19 -30.65
N VAL A 118 18.28 -7.08 -29.77
CA VAL A 118 17.93 -7.08 -28.34
C VAL A 118 18.47 -5.84 -27.62
N GLN A 119 19.66 -5.35 -28.00
CA GLN A 119 20.20 -4.08 -27.49
C GLN A 119 19.38 -2.87 -27.95
N HIS A 120 18.79 -2.91 -29.14
CA HIS A 120 17.91 -1.88 -29.68
C HIS A 120 16.42 -2.17 -29.38
N ASN A 121 16.09 -2.42 -28.11
CA ASN A 121 14.72 -2.65 -27.61
C ASN A 121 14.00 -3.89 -28.21
N GLY A 122 14.73 -4.85 -28.78
CA GLY A 122 14.18 -6.13 -29.21
C GLY A 122 13.65 -6.97 -28.05
N THR A 123 12.85 -7.99 -28.37
CA THR A 123 12.28 -8.92 -27.39
C THR A 123 13.04 -10.24 -27.38
N LEU A 124 13.26 -10.81 -26.20
CA LEU A 124 13.88 -12.11 -26.02
C LEU A 124 12.97 -13.05 -25.23
N TYR A 125 12.75 -14.24 -25.77
CA TYR A 125 11.88 -15.24 -25.18
C TYR A 125 12.65 -16.46 -24.70
N ALA A 126 12.24 -16.98 -23.54
CA ALA A 126 12.55 -18.34 -23.09
C ALA A 126 11.37 -19.24 -23.45
N HIS A 127 11.62 -20.24 -24.29
CA HIS A 127 10.67 -21.28 -24.65
C HIS A 127 10.98 -22.52 -23.84
N VAL A 128 10.13 -22.80 -22.87
CA VAL A 128 10.30 -23.91 -21.94
C VAL A 128 9.36 -25.03 -22.34
N PHE A 129 9.93 -26.19 -22.62
CA PHE A 129 9.21 -27.40 -22.99
C PHE A 129 9.45 -28.48 -21.94
N PHE A 130 8.39 -29.16 -21.57
CA PHE A 130 8.43 -30.38 -20.77
C PHE A 130 7.76 -31.50 -21.55
N ALA A 131 8.34 -32.69 -21.51
CA ALA A 131 7.75 -33.90 -22.02
C ALA A 131 7.85 -35.01 -20.97
N ARG A 132 6.98 -36.03 -21.04
CA ARG A 132 7.22 -37.29 -20.33
C ARG A 132 8.55 -37.87 -20.78
N SER A 133 9.29 -38.48 -19.86
CA SER A 133 10.62 -38.99 -20.19
C SER A 133 10.56 -40.03 -21.30
N GLY A 134 11.38 -39.84 -22.34
CA GLY A 134 11.38 -40.65 -23.56
C GLY A 134 10.46 -40.14 -24.69
N PHE A 135 9.73 -39.04 -24.49
CA PHE A 135 9.04 -38.32 -25.56
C PHE A 135 9.80 -37.06 -25.95
N SER A 136 9.75 -36.69 -27.23
CA SER A 136 10.42 -35.50 -27.74
C SER A 136 9.47 -34.29 -27.72
N PRO A 137 9.96 -33.07 -27.44
CA PRO A 137 9.17 -31.84 -27.52
C PRO A 137 8.94 -31.35 -28.95
N ASP A 138 9.68 -31.88 -29.93
CA ASP A 138 9.64 -31.45 -31.33
C ASP A 138 8.43 -32.04 -32.08
N PRO A 139 7.48 -31.21 -32.57
CA PRO A 139 6.31 -31.68 -33.31
C PRO A 139 6.60 -32.49 -34.58
N GLU A 140 7.80 -32.35 -35.16
CA GLU A 140 8.18 -33.09 -36.38
C GLU A 140 8.74 -34.49 -36.07
N SER A 141 9.11 -34.74 -34.82
CA SER A 141 9.69 -36.01 -34.40
C SER A 141 8.62 -37.11 -34.27
N PRO A 142 8.95 -38.38 -34.60
CA PRO A 142 8.02 -39.50 -34.47
C PRO A 142 7.69 -39.85 -33.00
N GLU A 143 8.50 -39.36 -32.06
CA GLU A 143 8.36 -39.55 -30.61
C GLU A 143 7.58 -38.40 -29.94
N TYR A 144 6.98 -37.51 -30.73
CA TYR A 144 6.14 -36.42 -30.22
C TYR A 144 4.72 -36.88 -29.92
N GLU A 145 4.26 -36.58 -28.71
CA GLU A 145 2.87 -36.79 -28.34
C GLU A 145 2.31 -35.54 -27.63
N ARG A 146 1.29 -34.92 -28.24
CA ARG A 146 0.66 -33.69 -27.70
C ARG A 146 0.13 -33.87 -26.27
N SER A 147 -0.34 -35.06 -25.90
CA SER A 147 -0.85 -35.35 -24.54
C SER A 147 0.28 -35.40 -23.49
N ALA A 148 1.50 -35.74 -23.93
CA ALA A 148 2.68 -35.96 -23.10
C ALA A 148 3.63 -34.75 -23.08
N THR A 149 3.38 -33.73 -23.89
CA THR A 149 4.20 -32.52 -24.00
C THR A 149 3.42 -31.27 -23.60
N PHE A 150 4.04 -30.38 -22.82
CA PHE A 150 3.49 -29.06 -22.54
C PHE A 150 4.60 -28.01 -22.58
N SER A 151 4.24 -26.79 -22.96
CA SER A 151 5.20 -25.70 -23.08
C SER A 151 4.66 -24.39 -22.56
N LYS A 152 5.56 -23.51 -22.17
CA LYS A 152 5.23 -22.14 -21.80
C LYS A 152 6.35 -21.21 -22.22
N ARG A 153 5.94 -20.07 -22.77
CA ARG A 153 6.82 -18.98 -23.15
C ARG A 153 6.98 -17.99 -22.00
N HIS A 154 8.19 -17.51 -21.81
CA HIS A 154 8.56 -16.47 -20.85
C HIS A 154 9.32 -15.35 -21.55
N LEU A 155 9.19 -14.13 -21.05
CA LEU A 155 9.83 -12.94 -21.61
C LEU A 155 10.94 -12.47 -20.66
N PHE A 156 12.17 -12.46 -21.15
CA PHE A 156 13.34 -11.97 -20.41
C PHE A 156 13.37 -10.45 -20.27
N ILE A 157 12.72 -9.75 -21.19
CA ILE A 157 12.79 -8.29 -21.31
C ILE A 157 11.47 -7.69 -20.83
N VAL A 158 11.54 -6.75 -19.90
CA VAL A 158 10.36 -5.99 -19.47
C VAL A 158 10.61 -4.52 -19.76
N TYR A 159 9.62 -3.89 -20.37
CA TYR A 159 9.63 -2.46 -20.58
C TYR A 159 9.05 -1.80 -19.35
N LEU A 160 9.82 -0.93 -18.71
CA LEU A 160 9.36 -0.12 -17.59
C LEU A 160 9.65 1.35 -17.90
N PRO A 161 8.83 2.28 -17.39
CA PRO A 161 9.18 3.70 -17.47
C PRO A 161 10.48 3.93 -16.71
N LYS A 162 11.34 4.81 -17.23
CA LYS A 162 12.53 5.24 -16.49
C LYS A 162 12.12 5.70 -15.08
N PRO A 163 12.83 5.28 -14.03
CA PRO A 163 12.58 5.81 -12.69
C PRO A 163 12.67 7.33 -12.78
N LYS A 164 11.64 8.03 -12.31
CA LYS A 164 11.63 9.49 -12.29
C LYS A 164 12.85 9.94 -11.49
N VAL A 165 13.79 10.60 -12.15
CA VAL A 165 14.92 11.25 -11.47
C VAL A 165 14.33 12.26 -10.50
N ASP A 166 14.90 12.37 -9.29
CA ASP A 166 14.41 13.31 -8.29
C ASP A 166 14.48 14.74 -8.86
N ASN A 167 13.33 15.30 -9.25
CA ASN A 167 13.22 16.63 -9.88
C ASN A 167 13.54 17.79 -8.91
N ARG A 168 14.04 17.50 -7.71
CA ARG A 168 14.40 18.50 -6.72
C ARG A 168 15.73 19.15 -7.09
N LYS A 169 15.70 20.47 -7.29
CA LYS A 169 16.87 21.30 -7.58
C LYS A 169 17.19 22.18 -6.36
N SER A 170 18.45 22.58 -6.20
CA SER A 170 18.77 23.63 -5.23
C SER A 170 18.31 24.97 -5.80
N LEU A 171 17.46 25.70 -5.07
CA LEU A 171 16.84 26.94 -5.55
C LEU A 171 17.82 28.14 -5.54
N LEU A 172 18.92 28.02 -4.79
CA LEU A 172 19.93 29.06 -4.62
C LEU A 172 21.23 28.80 -5.39
N SER A 173 21.47 27.57 -5.88
CA SER A 173 22.59 27.30 -6.77
C SER A 173 22.28 27.87 -8.15
N LYS A 174 22.64 29.13 -8.36
CA LYS A 174 23.01 29.59 -9.70
C LYS A 174 24.22 28.77 -10.15
N ASP A 175 24.31 28.48 -11.44
CA ASP A 175 25.47 27.90 -12.10
C ASP A 175 26.74 28.74 -11.86
N GLU A 176 27.34 28.64 -10.69
CA GLU A 176 28.69 29.09 -10.44
C GLU A 176 29.58 27.86 -10.43
N LYS A 177 30.24 27.67 -11.57
CA LYS A 177 31.42 26.83 -11.70
C LYS A 177 32.39 27.16 -10.57
N GLY A 178 32.47 26.29 -9.57
CA GLY A 178 33.58 26.31 -8.62
C GLY A 178 33.24 25.81 -7.23
N ASN A 179 33.65 24.56 -6.95
CA ASN A 179 34.04 24.06 -5.62
C ASN A 179 32.93 24.06 -4.53
N PHE A 180 32.36 22.95 -4.05
CA PHE A 180 32.99 21.73 -3.53
C PHE A 180 31.98 20.55 -3.41
N THR A 181 32.51 19.32 -3.46
CA THR A 181 31.91 18.02 -3.07
C THR A 181 30.73 17.48 -3.89
N LYS A 182 31.08 16.81 -5.00
CA LYS A 182 30.26 15.82 -5.70
C LYS A 182 30.05 14.57 -4.82
N PRO A 183 28.84 14.01 -4.73
CA PRO A 183 28.65 12.56 -4.76
C PRO A 183 28.78 12.09 -6.22
N LEU A 184 29.54 11.03 -6.43
CA LEU A 184 29.76 10.40 -7.73
C LEU A 184 28.47 9.76 -8.23
N LEU A 185 27.95 10.28 -9.35
CA LEU A 185 27.10 9.67 -10.40
C LEU A 185 26.06 10.70 -10.88
N GLU A 186 26.52 11.75 -11.54
CA GLU A 186 25.66 12.60 -12.38
C GLU A 186 25.92 12.22 -13.84
N ALA A 187 24.93 11.55 -14.44
CA ALA A 187 24.78 11.52 -15.89
C ALA A 187 24.44 12.94 -16.39
N PRO A 188 24.69 13.27 -17.67
CA PRO A 188 24.58 14.64 -18.18
C PRO A 188 23.19 15.21 -17.96
N GLU A 189 23.15 16.49 -17.56
CA GLU A 189 21.93 17.29 -17.47
C GLU A 189 21.32 17.43 -18.87
N GLU A 190 20.35 16.59 -19.20
CA GLU A 190 19.37 16.91 -20.23
C GLU A 190 18.18 17.59 -19.55
N GLU A 191 17.78 18.73 -20.11
CA GLU A 191 16.54 19.42 -19.76
C GLU A 191 15.39 18.41 -19.88
N VAL A 192 14.85 17.97 -18.75
CA VAL A 192 13.66 17.11 -18.72
C VAL A 192 12.48 17.97 -19.18
N ASP A 193 12.27 17.98 -20.49
CA ASP A 193 11.00 18.31 -21.11
C ASP A 193 9.92 17.45 -20.45
N GLU A 194 8.74 18.00 -20.21
CA GLU A 194 7.56 17.28 -19.70
C GLU A 194 7.00 16.33 -20.78
N GLY A 195 7.87 15.52 -21.39
CA GLY A 195 7.55 14.51 -22.37
C GLY A 195 7.02 13.23 -21.71
N PRO A 196 6.38 12.33 -22.49
CA PRO A 196 5.96 11.03 -22.01
C PRO A 196 7.17 10.25 -21.47
N SER A 197 7.00 9.61 -20.31
CA SER A 197 8.06 8.83 -19.66
C SER A 197 8.71 7.87 -20.65
N GLU A 198 10.00 8.07 -20.91
CA GLU A 198 10.75 7.18 -21.80
C GLU A 198 10.74 5.75 -21.24
N TRP A 199 10.29 4.81 -22.06
CA TRP A 199 10.30 3.38 -21.72
C TRP A 199 11.67 2.79 -22.04
N VAL A 200 12.22 2.02 -21.11
CA VAL A 200 13.51 1.36 -21.27
C VAL A 200 13.33 -0.15 -21.15
N SER A 201 14.10 -0.91 -21.93
CA SER A 201 14.17 -2.36 -21.86
C SER A 201 15.04 -2.80 -20.68
N PHE A 202 14.42 -3.47 -19.71
CA PHE A 202 15.08 -4.10 -18.59
C PHE A 202 15.18 -5.61 -18.80
N PHE A 203 16.36 -6.17 -18.61
CA PHE A 203 16.64 -7.59 -18.70
C PHE A 203 16.56 -8.26 -17.31
N LYS A 204 15.96 -9.45 -17.28
CA LYS A 204 15.83 -10.30 -16.09
C LYS A 204 16.99 -11.31 -16.02
N PRO A 205 17.99 -11.13 -15.14
CA PRO A 205 19.11 -12.07 -15.04
C PRO A 205 18.75 -13.37 -14.33
N ASN A 206 17.75 -13.36 -13.43
CA ASN A 206 17.35 -14.53 -12.66
C ASN A 206 15.94 -14.95 -13.06
N VAL A 207 15.78 -16.19 -13.50
CA VAL A 207 14.49 -16.77 -13.88
C VAL A 207 14.25 -18.03 -13.07
N THR A 208 13.31 -17.95 -12.13
CA THR A 208 12.88 -19.12 -11.34
C THR A 208 11.61 -19.71 -11.95
N MET A 209 11.71 -20.92 -12.47
CA MET A 209 10.61 -21.70 -13.02
C MET A 209 10.11 -22.67 -11.96
N ASN A 210 8.81 -22.68 -11.71
CA ASN A 210 8.20 -23.59 -10.77
C ASN A 210 7.17 -24.48 -11.44
N LEU A 211 7.27 -25.79 -11.19
CA LEU A 211 6.22 -26.74 -11.54
C LEU A 211 5.19 -26.78 -10.42
N VAL A 212 3.95 -26.42 -10.73
CA VAL A 212 2.87 -26.40 -9.74
C VAL A 212 2.42 -27.84 -9.45
N ASP A 213 2.46 -28.22 -8.17
CA ASP A 213 1.85 -29.44 -7.63
C ASP A 213 0.33 -29.22 -7.51
N ASP A 214 -0.39 -29.42 -8.63
CA ASP A 214 -1.85 -29.34 -8.69
C ASP A 214 -2.46 -30.64 -9.26
N PHE A 215 -3.11 -31.40 -8.38
CA PHE A 215 -3.88 -32.60 -8.70
C PHE A 215 -5.37 -32.43 -8.36
N THR A 216 -5.83 -31.18 -8.25
CA THR A 216 -7.21 -30.84 -7.91
C THR A 216 -8.13 -31.13 -9.10
N ARG A 217 -9.24 -31.82 -8.85
CA ARG A 217 -10.26 -32.04 -9.88
C ARG A 217 -11.19 -30.83 -9.93
N TYR A 218 -11.08 -30.03 -10.97
CA TYR A 218 -11.95 -28.88 -11.15
C TYR A 218 -13.21 -29.27 -11.92
N PRO A 219 -14.40 -28.77 -11.56
CA PRO A 219 -15.51 -28.81 -12.49
C PRO A 219 -15.17 -27.96 -13.72
N ARG A 220 -15.60 -28.37 -14.91
CA ARG A 220 -15.41 -27.58 -16.15
C ARG A 220 -15.93 -26.15 -15.96
N GLY A 221 -15.05 -25.16 -16.12
CA GLY A 221 -15.34 -23.74 -15.88
C GLY A 221 -15.44 -23.32 -14.41
N GLY A 222 -15.12 -24.20 -13.46
CA GLY A 222 -15.09 -23.92 -12.02
C GLY A 222 -13.69 -23.72 -11.45
N VAL A 223 -12.68 -23.54 -12.32
CA VAL A 223 -11.34 -23.16 -11.93
C VAL A 223 -11.38 -21.72 -11.39
N PRO A 224 -10.72 -21.41 -10.26
CA PRO A 224 -10.66 -20.05 -9.74
C PRO A 224 -10.12 -19.06 -10.80
N PRO A 225 -10.74 -17.87 -10.95
CA PRO A 225 -10.33 -16.89 -11.96
C PRO A 225 -8.90 -16.39 -11.77
N GLN A 226 -8.32 -16.57 -10.57
CA GLN A 226 -6.94 -16.16 -10.27
C GLN A 226 -5.88 -17.07 -10.88
N ILE A 227 -6.24 -18.31 -11.22
CA ILE A 227 -5.29 -19.31 -11.73
C ILE A 227 -5.63 -19.81 -13.13
N VAL A 228 -6.87 -19.61 -13.58
CA VAL A 228 -7.37 -20.10 -14.87
C VAL A 228 -6.53 -19.59 -16.05
N ASP A 229 -6.14 -18.31 -16.05
CA ASP A 229 -5.36 -17.69 -17.12
C ASP A 229 -3.92 -18.21 -17.20
N HIS A 230 -3.45 -18.92 -16.16
CA HIS A 230 -2.12 -19.49 -16.10
C HIS A 230 -2.09 -20.99 -16.42
N MET A 231 -3.25 -21.65 -16.43
CA MET A 231 -3.42 -23.05 -16.76
C MET A 231 -3.65 -23.24 -18.26
N THR A 232 -3.12 -24.33 -18.80
CA THR A 232 -3.34 -24.74 -20.18
C THR A 232 -4.25 -25.95 -20.19
N PHE A 233 -5.33 -25.89 -20.96
CA PHE A 233 -6.28 -26.98 -21.12
C PHE A 233 -6.10 -27.66 -22.48
N ASP A 234 -6.27 -28.97 -22.52
CA ASP A 234 -6.36 -29.73 -23.76
C ASP A 234 -7.74 -29.54 -24.40
N GLU A 235 -7.76 -29.27 -25.70
CA GLU A 235 -8.98 -28.97 -26.46
C GLU A 235 -9.84 -30.21 -26.69
N LEU A 236 -9.24 -31.41 -26.70
CA LEU A 236 -9.92 -32.66 -27.00
C LEU A 236 -10.58 -33.26 -25.75
N THR A 237 -9.83 -33.36 -24.66
CA THR A 237 -10.28 -34.00 -23.41
C THR A 237 -10.94 -33.01 -22.45
N GLY A 238 -10.55 -31.73 -22.52
CA GLY A 238 -10.90 -30.73 -21.52
C GLY A 238 -10.16 -30.93 -20.19
N ASP A 239 -9.15 -31.79 -20.15
CA ASP A 239 -8.21 -31.95 -19.03
C ASP A 239 -7.11 -30.88 -19.08
N TYR A 240 -6.35 -30.69 -18.00
CA TYR A 240 -5.33 -29.64 -17.91
C TYR A 240 -3.91 -30.21 -17.85
N TYR A 241 -2.97 -29.45 -18.42
CA TYR A 241 -1.54 -29.73 -18.33
C TYR A 241 -0.95 -29.17 -17.03
N PRO A 242 0.17 -29.74 -16.54
CA PRO A 242 0.95 -29.16 -15.45
C PRO A 242 1.25 -27.68 -15.73
N THR A 243 1.02 -26.85 -14.72
CA THR A 243 1.24 -25.41 -14.85
C THR A 243 2.70 -25.07 -14.58
N ILE A 244 3.35 -24.44 -15.55
CA ILE A 244 4.67 -23.82 -15.40
C ILE A 244 4.45 -22.40 -14.87
N PHE A 245 4.99 -22.10 -13.70
CA PHE A 245 4.92 -20.77 -13.10
C PHE A 245 6.30 -20.12 -13.04
N PHE A 246 6.51 -19.07 -13.84
CA PHE A 246 7.69 -18.23 -13.75
C PHE A 246 7.53 -17.28 -12.57
N ASN A 247 8.29 -17.53 -11.51
CA ASN A 247 8.21 -16.76 -10.28
C ASN A 247 9.03 -15.48 -10.38
N GLU A 248 8.37 -14.41 -10.81
CA GLU A 248 8.91 -13.05 -10.83
C GLU A 248 8.58 -12.28 -9.54
N PHE A 249 7.87 -12.90 -8.59
CA PHE A 249 7.35 -12.20 -7.43
C PHE A 249 8.47 -11.56 -6.60
N TRP A 250 9.60 -12.25 -6.45
CA TRP A 250 10.78 -11.78 -5.70
C TRP A 250 11.85 -11.12 -6.58
N LEU A 251 11.55 -10.84 -7.85
CA LEU A 251 12.48 -10.13 -8.73
C LEU A 251 12.30 -8.62 -8.56
N LEU A 252 13.23 -7.99 -7.83
CA LEU A 252 13.22 -6.55 -7.60
C LEU A 252 13.65 -5.78 -8.85
N ARG A 253 13.07 -4.60 -9.06
CA ARG A 253 13.38 -3.71 -10.20
C ARG A 253 14.85 -3.29 -10.20
N ASP A 254 15.44 -3.06 -9.03
CA ASP A 254 16.85 -2.67 -8.87
C ASP A 254 17.84 -3.77 -9.25
N LYS A 255 17.37 -5.02 -9.38
CA LYS A 255 18.19 -6.15 -9.83
C LYS A 255 18.07 -6.42 -11.32
N LEU A 256 17.23 -5.67 -12.03
CA LEU A 256 17.13 -5.74 -13.47
C LEU A 256 18.28 -4.98 -14.13
N ILE A 257 18.74 -5.48 -15.26
CA ILE A 257 19.87 -4.91 -15.99
C ILE A 257 19.32 -4.11 -17.17
N ILE A 258 19.70 -2.84 -17.29
CA ILE A 258 19.35 -2.03 -18.46
C ILE A 258 20.22 -2.49 -19.64
N LEU A 259 19.60 -2.93 -20.73
CA LEU A 259 20.33 -3.30 -21.94
C LEU A 259 20.70 -2.04 -22.72
N ASN A 260 22.00 -1.83 -22.89
CA ASN A 260 22.59 -0.76 -23.69
C ASN A 260 23.66 -1.37 -24.61
N GLU A 261 24.10 -0.62 -25.63
CA GLU A 261 25.17 -1.03 -26.57
C GLU A 261 26.50 -1.40 -25.89
N THR A 262 26.71 -0.93 -24.66
CA THR A 262 27.94 -1.19 -23.90
C THR A 262 27.98 -2.59 -23.27
N ILE A 263 26.83 -3.24 -23.08
CA ILE A 263 26.74 -4.54 -22.43
C ILE A 263 26.81 -5.66 -23.48
N LYS A 264 27.96 -6.32 -23.54
CA LYS A 264 28.21 -7.41 -24.50
C LYS A 264 27.84 -8.80 -23.99
N GLU A 265 27.81 -8.98 -22.68
CA GLU A 265 27.59 -10.28 -22.04
C GLU A 265 26.71 -10.10 -20.80
N VAL A 266 25.73 -10.98 -20.62
CA VAL A 266 24.85 -11.02 -19.46
C VAL A 266 24.79 -12.43 -18.90
N ALA A 267 25.05 -12.58 -17.61
CA ALA A 267 24.89 -13.86 -16.93
C ALA A 267 23.40 -14.09 -16.60
N VAL A 268 22.88 -15.25 -17.02
CA VAL A 268 21.53 -15.70 -16.75
C VAL A 268 21.58 -16.89 -15.79
N ASN A 269 20.87 -16.80 -14.68
CA ASN A 269 20.66 -17.90 -13.75
C ASN A 269 19.23 -18.41 -13.88
N MET A 270 19.08 -19.70 -14.09
CA MET A 270 17.78 -20.36 -14.13
C MET A 270 17.68 -21.37 -13.00
N ASP A 271 16.57 -21.31 -12.29
CA ASP A 271 16.25 -22.24 -11.22
C ASP A 271 14.95 -22.98 -11.58
N LEU A 272 14.93 -24.29 -11.36
CA LEU A 272 13.74 -25.11 -11.47
C LEU A 272 13.43 -25.73 -10.11
N GLY A 273 12.16 -25.70 -9.71
CA GLY A 273 11.70 -26.44 -8.53
C GLY A 273 10.19 -26.66 -8.51
N PRO A 274 9.68 -27.47 -7.59
CA PRO A 274 8.25 -27.60 -7.35
C PRO A 274 7.70 -26.43 -6.51
N ILE A 275 6.45 -26.04 -6.74
CA ILE A 275 5.71 -25.10 -5.87
C ILE A 275 4.34 -25.69 -5.50
N SER A 276 3.89 -25.45 -4.27
CA SER A 276 2.59 -25.94 -3.83
C SER A 276 1.49 -25.07 -4.40
N LEU A 277 0.33 -25.67 -4.71
CA LEU A 277 -0.85 -24.94 -5.17
C LEU A 277 -1.20 -23.76 -4.26
N THR A 278 -1.18 -23.96 -2.94
CA THR A 278 -1.53 -22.92 -1.96
C THR A 278 -0.55 -21.75 -1.96
N ARG A 279 0.76 -22.03 -2.07
CA ARG A 279 1.79 -20.99 -2.13
C ARG A 279 1.72 -20.22 -3.43
N TRP A 280 1.49 -20.93 -4.54
CA TRP A 280 1.31 -20.31 -5.83
C TRP A 280 0.05 -19.42 -5.87
N GLN A 281 -1.09 -19.91 -5.37
CA GLN A 281 -2.33 -19.13 -5.26
C GLN A 281 -2.13 -17.86 -4.42
N LEU A 282 -1.39 -17.95 -3.31
CA LEU A 282 -1.06 -16.79 -2.49
C LEU A 282 -0.24 -15.76 -3.28
N TYR A 283 0.76 -16.18 -4.06
CA TYR A 283 1.53 -15.27 -4.90
C TYR A 283 0.67 -14.60 -5.96
N GLN A 284 -0.23 -15.34 -6.62
CA GLN A 284 -1.18 -14.76 -7.58
C GLN A 284 -2.13 -13.77 -6.92
N GLN A 285 -2.64 -14.09 -5.73
CA GLN A 285 -3.54 -13.20 -4.98
C GLN A 285 -2.84 -11.89 -4.59
N ILE A 286 -1.59 -11.96 -4.14
CA ILE A 286 -0.83 -10.76 -3.77
C ILE A 286 -0.53 -9.92 -5.02
N ASP A 287 -0.11 -10.54 -6.13
CA ASP A 287 0.20 -9.80 -7.36
C ASP A 287 -1.05 -9.10 -7.92
N GLN A 288 -2.20 -9.80 -7.95
CA GLN A 288 -3.48 -9.20 -8.31
C GLN A 288 -3.87 -8.05 -7.39
N SER A 289 -3.63 -8.20 -6.08
CA SER A 289 -3.88 -7.12 -5.11
C SER A 289 -3.00 -5.90 -5.41
N PHE A 290 -1.72 -6.10 -5.70
CA PHE A 290 -0.80 -5.01 -6.08
C PHE A 290 -1.21 -4.33 -7.38
N GLN A 291 -1.60 -5.09 -8.40
CA GLN A 291 -2.12 -4.53 -9.65
C GLN A 291 -3.40 -3.72 -9.41
N LEU A 292 -4.30 -4.22 -8.58
CA LEU A 292 -5.52 -3.51 -8.19
C LEU A 292 -5.20 -2.21 -7.43
N HIS A 293 -4.32 -2.27 -6.43
CA HIS A 293 -3.89 -1.12 -5.65
C HIS A 293 -3.20 -0.05 -6.50
N LYS A 294 -2.40 -0.47 -7.49
CA LYS A 294 -1.80 0.41 -8.49
C LYS A 294 -2.86 1.02 -9.40
N SER A 295 -3.82 0.23 -9.88
CA SER A 295 -4.91 0.72 -10.74
C SER A 295 -5.81 1.75 -10.05
N TYR A 296 -5.99 1.62 -8.74
CA TYR A 296 -6.71 2.60 -7.91
C TYR A 296 -5.85 3.81 -7.50
N GLY A 297 -4.58 3.87 -7.90
CA GLY A 297 -3.66 4.96 -7.51
C GLY A 297 -3.32 4.98 -6.02
N SER A 298 -3.64 3.91 -5.29
CA SER A 298 -3.35 3.78 -3.86
C SER A 298 -1.91 3.33 -3.56
N MET A 299 -1.22 2.80 -4.59
CA MET A 299 0.18 2.39 -4.53
C MET A 299 0.93 2.97 -5.72
N MET A 300 2.01 3.71 -5.45
CA MET A 300 2.84 4.32 -6.48
C MET A 300 3.74 3.29 -7.17
N ASP A 301 4.25 3.65 -8.35
CA ASP A 301 5.23 2.84 -9.06
C ASP A 301 6.52 2.67 -8.22
N GLY A 302 6.84 1.43 -7.87
CA GLY A 302 8.01 1.08 -7.05
C GLY A 302 7.70 0.79 -5.58
N GLU A 303 6.61 1.29 -5.01
CA GLU A 303 6.22 0.99 -3.62
C GLU A 303 5.95 -0.51 -3.39
N ALA A 304 5.41 -1.19 -4.41
CA ALA A 304 5.24 -2.64 -4.39
C ALA A 304 6.58 -3.38 -4.18
N ASP A 305 7.65 -2.84 -4.76
CA ASP A 305 8.97 -3.44 -4.71
C ASP A 305 9.67 -3.17 -3.37
N GLU A 306 9.51 -1.96 -2.84
CA GLU A 306 9.95 -1.64 -1.48
C GLU A 306 9.22 -2.50 -0.44
N LEU A 307 7.92 -2.72 -0.62
CA LEU A 307 7.17 -3.61 0.25
C LEU A 307 7.67 -5.06 0.13
N LYS A 308 7.93 -5.56 -1.08
CA LYS A 308 8.58 -6.87 -1.28
C LYS A 308 9.95 -6.95 -0.60
N ARG A 309 10.76 -5.89 -0.67
CA ARG A 309 12.04 -5.77 0.05
C ARG A 309 11.84 -5.86 1.56
N VAL A 310 10.87 -5.13 2.11
CA VAL A 310 10.53 -5.19 3.55
C VAL A 310 10.09 -6.60 3.96
N PHE A 311 9.36 -7.32 3.12
CA PHE A 311 9.00 -8.72 3.40
C PHE A 311 10.18 -9.69 3.30
N LEU A 312 11.13 -9.44 2.39
CA LEU A 312 12.29 -10.30 2.16
C LEU A 312 13.38 -10.08 3.22
N GLU A 313 13.67 -8.82 3.53
CA GLU A 313 14.78 -8.40 4.40
C GLU A 313 14.33 -8.08 5.83
N GLY A 314 13.05 -7.76 6.02
CA GLY A 314 12.50 -7.32 7.30
C GLY A 314 12.22 -8.46 8.27
N ASN A 315 12.27 -8.14 9.58
CA ASN A 315 11.87 -9.08 10.62
C ASN A 315 10.33 -9.23 10.64
N PRO A 316 9.78 -10.44 10.47
CA PRO A 316 8.34 -10.65 10.39
C PRO A 316 7.60 -10.23 11.67
N TYR A 317 8.23 -10.32 12.84
CA TYR A 317 7.63 -9.87 14.09
C TYR A 317 7.49 -8.34 14.15
N LEU A 318 8.51 -7.62 13.68
CA LEU A 318 8.47 -6.16 13.64
C LEU A 318 7.44 -5.68 12.63
N LEU A 319 7.36 -6.35 11.46
CA LEU A 319 6.36 -6.02 10.44
C LEU A 319 4.93 -6.24 10.95
N GLY A 320 4.68 -7.34 11.65
CA GLY A 320 3.40 -7.62 12.28
C GLY A 320 3.02 -6.55 13.33
N LEU A 321 3.97 -6.14 14.16
CA LEU A 321 3.74 -5.06 15.14
C LEU A 321 3.40 -3.73 14.44
N THR A 322 4.15 -3.36 13.40
CA THR A 322 3.91 -2.14 12.61
C THR A 322 2.52 -2.15 11.98
N MET A 323 2.08 -3.30 11.45
CA MET A 323 0.74 -3.45 10.90
C MET A 323 -0.34 -3.26 11.99
N CYS A 324 -0.17 -3.88 13.16
CA CYS A 324 -1.10 -3.71 14.29
C CYS A 324 -1.17 -2.25 14.77
N VAL A 325 -0.03 -1.57 14.91
CA VAL A 325 0.03 -0.16 15.32
C VAL A 325 -0.64 0.73 14.27
N SER A 326 -0.42 0.48 12.99
CA SER A 326 -1.03 1.24 11.88
C SER A 326 -2.56 1.08 11.84
N LEU A 327 -3.05 -0.14 12.08
CA LEU A 327 -4.49 -0.40 12.19
C LEU A 327 -5.10 0.31 13.41
N LEU A 328 -4.44 0.24 14.57
CA LEU A 328 -4.88 0.95 15.78
C LEU A 328 -4.90 2.47 15.57
N HIS A 329 -3.89 3.03 14.89
CA HIS A 329 -3.83 4.45 14.56
C HIS A 329 -5.03 4.86 13.70
N THR A 330 -5.36 4.08 12.66
CA THR A 330 -6.52 4.31 11.81
C THR A 330 -7.84 4.29 12.61
N VAL A 331 -7.97 3.36 13.56
CA VAL A 331 -9.15 3.27 14.43
C VAL A 331 -9.23 4.48 15.37
N PHE A 332 -8.13 4.88 15.99
CA PHE A 332 -8.10 6.03 16.89
C PHE A 332 -8.40 7.35 16.17
N ASP A 333 -7.88 7.54 14.96
CA ASP A 333 -8.18 8.71 14.14
C ASP A 333 -9.67 8.77 13.79
N PHE A 334 -10.26 7.64 13.39
CA PHE A 334 -11.70 7.57 13.12
C PHE A 334 -12.54 7.89 14.37
N LEU A 335 -12.16 7.36 15.54
CA LEU A 335 -12.84 7.65 16.80
C LEU A 335 -12.68 9.11 17.21
N ALA A 336 -11.51 9.71 16.98
CA ALA A 336 -11.25 11.12 17.22
C ALA A 336 -12.14 12.01 16.35
N PHE A 337 -12.21 11.76 15.04
CA PHE A 337 -13.11 12.47 14.14
C PHE A 337 -14.57 12.33 14.55
N LYS A 338 -15.00 11.11 14.90
CA LYS A 338 -16.37 10.86 15.35
C LYS A 338 -16.69 11.65 16.63
N ASN A 339 -15.79 11.63 17.62
CA ASN A 339 -15.98 12.35 18.87
C ASN A 339 -16.05 13.86 18.64
N ASP A 340 -15.15 14.37 17.82
CA ASP A 340 -15.05 15.78 17.48
C ASP A 340 -16.30 16.30 16.74
N ILE A 341 -16.79 15.58 15.73
CA ILE A 341 -18.07 15.89 15.06
C ILE A 341 -19.22 15.86 16.08
N GLN A 342 -19.26 14.85 16.95
CA GLN A 342 -20.30 14.73 17.97
C GLN A 342 -20.26 15.89 18.97
N PHE A 343 -19.08 16.33 19.39
CA PHE A 343 -18.89 17.45 20.29
C PHE A 343 -19.42 18.75 19.67
N TRP A 344 -18.95 19.09 18.47
CA TRP A 344 -19.39 20.32 17.77
C TRP A 344 -20.86 20.31 17.36
N ASN A 345 -21.45 19.14 17.12
CA ASN A 345 -22.87 19.03 16.81
C ASN A 345 -23.77 19.18 18.05
N LYS A 346 -23.33 18.69 19.22
CA LYS A 346 -24.12 18.75 20.47
C LYS A 346 -23.86 20.00 21.30
N ASN A 347 -22.75 20.71 21.07
CA ASN A 347 -22.37 21.84 21.89
C ASN A 347 -23.25 23.08 21.63
N LYS A 348 -23.88 23.61 22.70
CA LYS A 348 -24.78 24.78 22.65
C LYS A 348 -24.16 26.06 23.23
N SER A 349 -23.11 25.94 24.05
CA SER A 349 -22.36 27.07 24.61
C SER A 349 -20.93 27.06 24.06
N MET A 350 -20.48 28.19 23.52
CA MET A 350 -19.09 28.35 23.04
C MET A 350 -18.12 28.75 24.18
N GLU A 351 -18.59 28.77 25.42
CA GLU A 351 -17.78 29.13 26.58
C GLU A 351 -16.62 28.13 26.76
N GLY A 352 -15.39 28.62 26.61
CA GLY A 352 -14.18 27.81 26.67
C GLY A 352 -13.59 27.39 25.31
N LEU A 353 -14.23 27.73 24.18
CA LEU A 353 -13.71 27.47 22.83
C LEU A 353 -13.32 28.76 22.11
N SER A 354 -12.03 28.92 21.81
CA SER A 354 -11.53 30.08 21.06
C SER A 354 -11.82 29.94 19.56
N ALA A 355 -12.66 30.82 19.01
CA ALA A 355 -12.92 30.90 17.57
C ALA A 355 -11.64 31.16 16.75
N ARG A 356 -10.71 31.95 17.32
CA ARG A 356 -9.39 32.20 16.72
C ARG A 356 -8.57 30.91 16.60
N SER A 357 -8.65 30.02 17.58
CA SER A 357 -7.94 28.74 17.55
C SER A 357 -8.53 27.78 16.50
N VAL A 358 -9.85 27.79 16.30
CA VAL A 358 -10.52 27.01 15.23
C VAL A 358 -10.02 27.44 13.84
N VAL A 359 -9.91 28.74 13.59
CA VAL A 359 -9.41 29.25 12.30
C VAL A 359 -7.93 28.90 12.08
N ILE A 360 -7.10 29.02 13.11
CA ILE A 360 -5.67 28.64 13.04
C ILE A 360 -5.54 27.14 12.73
N ASN A 361 -6.31 26.28 13.42
CA ASN A 361 -6.30 24.84 13.18
C ASN A 361 -6.69 24.48 11.74
N PHE A 362 -7.71 25.14 11.18
CA PHE A 362 -8.08 24.95 9.78
C PHE A 362 -6.95 25.35 8.82
N ILE A 363 -6.31 26.50 9.03
CA ILE A 363 -5.19 26.96 8.18
C ILE A 363 -4.02 25.97 8.26
N CYS A 364 -3.69 25.51 9.47
CA CYS A 364 -2.67 24.47 9.68
C CYS A 364 -3.01 23.18 8.91
N GLN A 365 -4.25 22.69 9.04
CA GLN A 365 -4.72 21.49 8.34
C GLN A 365 -4.73 21.66 6.82
N LEU A 366 -5.08 22.85 6.33
CA LEU A 366 -5.07 23.18 4.91
C LEU A 366 -3.64 23.22 4.35
N ILE A 367 -2.69 23.80 5.07
CA ILE A 367 -1.27 23.82 4.67
C ILE A 367 -0.74 22.38 4.55
N VAL A 368 -1.01 21.53 5.55
CA VAL A 368 -0.60 20.11 5.52
C VAL A 368 -1.25 19.37 4.35
N PHE A 369 -2.54 19.60 4.10
CA PHE A 369 -3.24 19.00 2.96
C PHE A 369 -2.64 19.43 1.62
N LEU A 370 -2.36 20.72 1.42
CA LEU A 370 -1.73 21.24 0.20
C LEU A 370 -0.31 20.69 0.01
N TYR A 371 0.45 20.51 1.09
CA TYR A 371 1.76 19.88 1.05
C TYR A 371 1.68 18.40 0.63
N LEU A 372 0.71 17.64 1.17
CA LEU A 372 0.49 16.24 0.78
C LEU A 372 0.05 16.11 -0.68
N LEU A 373 -0.71 17.09 -1.18
CA LEU A 373 -1.11 17.18 -2.58
C LEU A 373 0.09 17.47 -3.50
N ASP A 374 0.96 18.42 -3.13
CA ASP A 374 2.17 18.81 -3.90
C ASP A 374 3.24 17.69 -3.95
N ASN A 375 3.27 16.85 -2.92
CA ASN A 375 4.18 15.71 -2.87
C ASN A 375 3.67 14.45 -3.57
N GLU A 376 2.47 14.48 -4.19
CA GLU A 376 1.84 13.32 -4.84
C GLU A 376 1.78 12.09 -3.90
N THR A 377 1.43 12.31 -2.64
CA THR A 377 1.34 11.22 -1.65
C THR A 377 0.19 10.25 -1.95
N SER A 378 0.20 9.08 -1.32
CA SER A 378 -0.79 8.03 -1.55
C SER A 378 -2.22 8.55 -1.36
N TRP A 379 -3.12 8.20 -2.29
CA TRP A 379 -4.50 8.72 -2.32
C TRP A 379 -5.25 8.55 -1.00
N MET A 380 -5.01 7.45 -0.26
CA MET A 380 -5.61 7.20 1.04
C MET A 380 -5.27 8.27 2.08
N ILE A 381 -4.02 8.75 2.10
CA ILE A 381 -3.54 9.77 3.03
C ILE A 381 -4.10 11.14 2.63
N ILE A 382 -4.12 11.44 1.33
CA ILE A 382 -4.74 12.67 0.81
C ILE A 382 -6.23 12.71 1.16
N LEU A 383 -6.94 11.58 1.02
CA LEU A 383 -8.35 11.48 1.34
C LEU A 383 -8.62 11.70 2.84
N SER A 384 -7.85 11.08 3.73
CA SER A 384 -8.02 11.26 5.17
C SER A 384 -7.69 12.69 5.61
N ALA A 385 -6.60 13.28 5.09
CA ALA A 385 -6.24 14.67 5.34
C ALA A 385 -7.28 15.66 4.78
N GLY A 386 -7.84 15.36 3.61
CA GLY A 386 -8.90 16.13 2.96
C GLY A 386 -10.21 16.09 3.74
N MET A 387 -10.62 14.92 4.23
CA MET A 387 -11.77 14.80 5.14
C MET A 387 -11.56 15.63 6.41
N GLY A 388 -10.37 15.59 7.02
CA GLY A 388 -10.03 16.43 8.16
C GLY A 388 -10.14 17.92 7.85
N CYS A 389 -9.65 18.36 6.69
CA CYS A 389 -9.76 19.74 6.23
C CYS A 389 -11.24 20.17 6.08
N CYS A 390 -12.08 19.32 5.50
CA CYS A 390 -13.52 19.56 5.38
C CYS A 390 -14.23 19.68 6.74
N ILE A 391 -13.86 18.83 7.72
CA ILE A 391 -14.42 18.89 9.08
C ILE A 391 -14.02 20.19 9.78
N GLU A 392 -12.75 20.60 9.68
CA GLU A 392 -12.27 21.87 10.25
C GLU A 392 -12.95 23.09 9.58
N PHE A 393 -13.13 23.05 8.26
CA PHE A 393 -13.90 24.08 7.55
C PHE A 393 -15.36 24.16 8.03
N TRP A 394 -15.99 23.01 8.25
CA TRP A 394 -17.36 22.97 8.80
C TRP A 394 -17.43 23.58 10.21
N LYS A 395 -16.42 23.37 11.06
CA LYS A 395 -16.36 24.00 12.40
C LYS A 395 -16.29 25.52 12.33
N ILE A 396 -15.55 26.09 11.38
CA ILE A 396 -15.51 27.55 11.16
C ILE A 396 -16.92 28.12 10.96
N GLY A 397 -17.73 27.47 10.11
CA GLY A 397 -19.11 27.87 9.86
C GLY A 397 -20.04 27.75 11.08
N LYS A 398 -19.68 26.91 12.07
CA LYS A 398 -20.40 26.79 13.36
C LYS A 398 -19.90 27.76 14.43
N ALA A 399 -18.60 28.04 14.45
CA ALA A 399 -17.94 28.86 15.45
C ALA A 399 -18.10 30.37 15.19
N MET A 400 -18.28 30.79 13.93
CA MET A 400 -18.38 32.20 13.57
C MET A 400 -19.74 32.55 12.95
N HIS A 401 -20.38 33.63 13.43
CA HIS A 401 -21.45 34.29 12.69
C HIS A 401 -20.81 35.25 11.68
N VAL A 402 -20.82 34.86 10.40
CA VAL A 402 -20.32 35.71 9.32
C VAL A 402 -21.43 36.68 8.92
N GLU A 403 -21.37 37.90 9.42
CA GLU A 403 -22.19 39.00 8.91
C GLU A 403 -21.44 39.69 7.76
N VAL A 404 -22.01 39.61 6.55
CA VAL A 404 -21.49 40.30 5.36
C VAL A 404 -22.06 41.71 5.35
N ASP A 405 -21.28 42.67 5.82
CA ASP A 405 -21.65 44.09 5.81
C ASP A 405 -21.47 44.63 4.38
N ARG A 406 -22.58 44.76 3.64
CA ARG A 406 -22.61 45.14 2.22
C ARG A 406 -22.67 46.66 2.00
N SER A 407 -22.21 47.46 2.96
CA SER A 407 -22.35 48.93 2.94
C SER A 407 -21.27 49.69 2.14
N ARG A 408 -20.19 49.04 1.70
CA ARG A 408 -19.15 49.67 0.85
C ARG A 408 -18.63 48.76 -0.27
N GLY A 409 -19.45 48.41 -1.27
CA GLY A 409 -19.00 47.96 -2.62
C GLY A 409 -18.13 46.69 -2.78
N TYR A 410 -17.42 46.23 -1.75
CA TYR A 410 -16.67 44.99 -1.64
C TYR A 410 -17.13 44.26 -0.37
N PRO A 411 -17.36 42.93 -0.40
CA PRO A 411 -17.84 42.20 0.76
C PRO A 411 -16.74 42.14 1.82
N VAL A 412 -16.84 42.97 2.85
CA VAL A 412 -15.97 42.88 4.03
C VAL A 412 -16.59 41.89 4.99
N LEU A 413 -15.93 40.75 5.18
CA LEU A 413 -16.27 39.77 6.21
C LEU A 413 -16.05 40.42 7.58
N LYS A 414 -17.12 40.81 8.28
CA LYS A 414 -17.04 41.23 9.67
C LYS A 414 -17.14 39.98 10.54
N PHE A 415 -16.00 39.57 11.09
CA PHE A 415 -15.92 38.51 12.08
C PHE A 415 -16.46 39.03 13.41
N THR A 416 -17.75 38.81 13.67
CA THR A 416 -18.33 39.14 14.97
C THR A 416 -18.33 37.87 15.82
N ASP A 417 -17.46 37.85 16.82
CA ASP A 417 -17.37 36.78 17.80
C ASP A 417 -18.72 36.68 18.54
N ARG A 418 -19.23 35.45 18.76
CA ARG A 418 -20.53 35.26 19.42
C ARG A 418 -20.37 35.76 20.85
N GLN A 419 -20.98 36.90 21.15
CA GLN A 419 -20.82 37.64 22.40
C GLN A 419 -20.80 36.74 23.65
N SER A 420 -19.62 36.56 24.26
CA SER A 420 -19.41 36.42 25.72
C SER A 420 -17.91 36.38 26.11
N TYR A 421 -17.04 37.18 25.47
CA TYR A 421 -15.58 37.15 25.70
C TYR A 421 -15.00 38.45 26.28
N ALA A 422 -15.78 39.19 27.07
CA ALA A 422 -15.32 40.38 27.77
C ALA A 422 -15.26 40.12 29.29
N GLY A 423 -14.12 39.64 29.80
CA GLY A 423 -13.84 39.78 31.24
C GLY A 423 -13.11 38.66 31.99
N ASN A 424 -12.37 37.74 31.36
CA ASN A 424 -11.60 36.73 32.11
C ASN A 424 -10.10 36.98 32.05
N LYS A 425 -9.47 37.06 33.23
CA LYS A 425 -8.01 37.16 33.47
C LYS A 425 -7.20 36.10 32.69
N THR A 426 -7.83 34.97 32.37
CA THR A 426 -7.26 33.90 31.54
C THR A 426 -6.81 34.37 30.16
N LYS A 427 -7.52 35.31 29.53
CA LYS A 427 -7.14 35.83 28.20
C LYS A 427 -5.86 36.65 28.25
N GLU A 428 -5.64 37.42 29.31
CA GLU A 428 -4.42 38.20 29.49
C GLU A 428 -3.20 37.28 29.64
N TYR A 429 -3.34 36.19 30.39
CA TYR A 429 -2.27 35.19 30.51
C TYR A 429 -2.02 34.43 29.20
N ASP A 430 -3.08 34.07 28.46
CA ASP A 430 -2.94 33.43 27.15
C ASP A 430 -2.28 34.37 26.13
N ASP A 431 -2.68 35.64 26.07
CA ASP A 431 -2.10 36.63 25.15
C ASP A 431 -0.64 36.95 25.50
N LEU A 432 -0.30 37.02 26.79
CA LEU A 432 1.06 37.20 27.26
C LEU A 432 1.94 35.98 26.90
N ALA A 433 1.44 34.77 27.16
CA ALA A 433 2.12 33.52 26.83
C ALA A 433 2.34 33.39 25.32
N MET A 434 1.34 33.70 24.49
CA MET A 434 1.47 33.68 23.04
C MET A 434 2.45 34.73 22.51
N LYS A 435 2.52 35.92 23.13
CA LYS A 435 3.50 36.94 22.76
C LYS A 435 4.93 36.46 23.00
N TYR A 436 5.24 35.94 24.20
CA TYR A 436 6.58 35.43 24.50
C TYR A 436 6.93 34.18 23.68
N LEU A 437 5.97 33.28 23.48
CA LEU A 437 6.16 32.11 22.64
C LEU A 437 6.46 32.50 21.18
N SER A 438 5.77 33.50 20.64
CA SER A 438 5.98 33.98 19.27
C SER A 438 7.39 34.55 19.06
N TYR A 439 7.98 35.19 20.08
CA TYR A 439 9.36 35.70 20.00
C TYR A 439 10.41 34.60 19.89
N VAL A 440 10.13 33.39 20.37
CA VAL A 440 11.03 32.23 20.24
C VAL A 440 10.71 31.45 18.97
N LEU A 441 9.43 31.27 18.66
CA LEU A 441 8.97 30.45 17.54
C LEU A 441 9.31 31.08 16.18
N TYR A 442 9.08 32.38 16.00
CA TYR A 442 9.34 33.06 14.72
C TYR A 442 10.80 33.03 14.27
N PRO A 443 11.82 33.33 15.10
CA PRO A 443 13.20 33.22 14.67
C PRO A 443 13.63 31.77 14.42
N LEU A 444 13.07 30.79 15.15
CA LEU A 444 13.36 29.38 14.94
C LEU A 444 12.80 28.87 13.60
N VAL A 445 11.56 29.26 13.28
CA VAL A 445 10.92 28.94 11.98
C VAL A 445 11.64 29.65 10.83
N ALA A 446 12.01 30.94 11.00
CA ALA A 446 12.76 31.67 9.99
C ALA A 446 14.15 31.06 9.76
N GLY A 447 14.85 30.68 10.83
CA GLY A 447 16.15 29.99 10.75
C GLY A 447 16.04 28.64 10.03
N PHE A 448 15.01 27.85 10.33
CA PHE A 448 14.75 26.60 9.62
C PHE A 448 14.41 26.82 8.14
N ALA A 449 13.58 27.81 7.81
CA ALA A 449 13.23 28.12 6.43
C ALA A 449 14.45 28.56 5.60
N ILE A 450 15.35 29.35 6.20
CA ILE A 450 16.63 29.74 5.58
C ILE A 450 17.55 28.52 5.42
N TYR A 451 17.68 27.69 6.45
CA TYR A 451 18.48 26.46 6.39
C TYR A 451 17.99 25.51 5.28
N SER A 452 16.68 25.24 5.25
CA SER A 452 16.04 24.41 4.22
C SER A 452 16.24 25.00 2.82
N LEU A 453 16.17 26.33 2.67
CA LEU A 453 16.44 26.98 1.38
C LEU A 453 17.90 26.82 0.92
N MET A 454 18.86 26.85 1.85
CA MET A 454 20.30 26.79 1.56
C MET A 454 20.82 25.37 1.30
N TYR A 455 20.33 24.38 2.05
CA TYR A 455 20.92 23.04 2.07
C TYR A 455 20.03 21.94 1.48
N GLU A 456 18.72 22.14 1.41
CA GLU A 456 17.80 21.14 0.87
C GLU A 456 17.44 21.43 -0.59
N ARG A 457 17.20 20.37 -1.36
CA ARG A 457 16.72 20.46 -2.73
C ARG A 457 15.19 20.47 -2.75
N HIS A 458 14.59 21.36 -3.55
CA HIS A 458 13.14 21.57 -3.63
C HIS A 458 12.64 21.43 -5.07
N LYS A 459 11.39 21.01 -5.26
CA LYS A 459 10.78 20.94 -6.60
C LYS A 459 10.55 22.32 -7.21
N SER A 460 10.15 23.28 -6.39
CA SER A 460 9.82 24.65 -6.79
C SER A 460 9.83 25.60 -5.59
N TRP A 461 9.77 26.91 -5.84
CA TRP A 461 9.56 27.92 -4.78
C TRP A 461 8.26 27.70 -4.00
N TYR A 462 7.21 27.24 -4.67
CA TYR A 462 5.94 26.87 -4.03
C TYR A 462 6.12 25.70 -3.05
N SER A 463 6.81 24.65 -3.49
CA SER A 463 7.10 23.46 -2.68
C SER A 463 7.98 23.80 -1.47
N TRP A 464 8.97 24.69 -1.63
CA TRP A 464 9.79 25.18 -0.51
C TRP A 464 8.98 25.94 0.53
N ILE A 465 8.11 26.87 0.11
CA ILE A 465 7.24 27.63 1.02
C ILE A 465 6.30 26.67 1.76
N LEU A 466 5.64 25.75 1.05
CA LEU A 466 4.76 24.76 1.65
C LEU A 466 5.49 23.82 2.60
N GLY A 467 6.68 23.34 2.25
CA GLY A 467 7.50 22.49 3.09
C GLY A 467 7.91 23.21 4.38
N SER A 468 8.36 24.46 4.26
CA SER A 468 8.72 25.31 5.42
C SER A 468 7.52 25.58 6.33
N LEU A 469 6.37 25.92 5.75
CA LEU A 469 5.12 26.13 6.50
C LEU A 469 4.66 24.84 7.20
N THR A 470 4.73 23.70 6.53
CA THR A 470 4.34 22.41 7.09
C THR A 470 5.23 22.01 8.27
N SER A 471 6.55 22.20 8.15
CA SER A 471 7.49 21.99 9.25
C SER A 471 7.21 22.91 10.44
N CYS A 472 6.85 24.17 10.19
CA CYS A 472 6.39 25.10 11.22
C CYS A 472 5.13 24.59 11.93
N VAL A 473 4.11 24.15 11.17
CA VAL A 473 2.86 23.60 11.71
C VAL A 473 3.13 22.36 12.58
N TYR A 474 3.94 21.42 12.11
CA TYR A 474 4.27 20.22 12.89
C TYR A 474 5.03 20.54 14.17
N THR A 475 5.94 21.51 14.11
CA THR A 475 6.69 21.96 15.28
C THR A 475 5.73 22.60 16.29
N PHE A 476 4.88 23.52 15.85
CA PHE A 476 3.88 24.18 16.70
C PHE A 476 2.89 23.18 17.32
N GLY A 477 2.37 22.23 16.54
CA GLY A 477 1.46 21.19 17.03
C GLY A 477 2.09 20.31 18.11
N LYS A 478 3.36 19.91 17.94
CA LYS A 478 4.10 19.16 18.96
C LYS A 478 4.30 19.99 20.24
N PHE A 479 4.61 21.28 20.11
CA PHE A 479 4.72 22.18 21.27
C PHE A 479 3.41 22.31 22.02
N GLN A 480 2.29 22.53 21.32
CA GLN A 480 0.98 22.65 21.94
C GLN A 480 0.57 21.38 22.68
N ALA A 481 0.74 20.21 22.06
CA ALA A 481 0.48 18.92 22.71
C ALA A 481 1.36 18.70 23.95
N THR A 482 2.65 19.06 23.87
CA THR A 482 3.59 18.96 24.99
C THR A 482 3.21 19.88 26.14
N VAL A 483 2.78 21.12 25.85
CA VAL A 483 2.32 22.07 26.86
C VAL A 483 1.05 21.55 27.55
N TYR A 484 0.08 21.01 26.80
CA TYR A 484 -1.11 20.40 27.40
C TYR A 484 -0.75 19.20 28.27
N PHE A 485 0.14 18.32 27.80
CA PHE A 485 0.57 17.15 28.57
C PHE A 485 1.27 17.54 29.88
N LEU A 486 2.18 18.52 29.83
CA LEU A 486 2.84 19.07 31.01
C LEU A 486 1.83 19.71 31.98
N CYS A 487 0.86 20.46 31.45
CA CYS A 487 -0.18 21.08 32.26
C CYS A 487 -1.05 20.00 32.94
N VAL A 488 -1.43 18.94 32.22
CA VAL A 488 -2.17 17.79 32.77
C VAL A 488 -1.36 17.06 33.84
N ILE A 489 -0.05 16.84 33.65
CA ILE A 489 0.83 16.26 34.68
C ILE A 489 0.88 17.17 35.90
N SER A 490 1.03 18.49 35.73
CA SER A 490 1.00 19.44 36.84
C SER A 490 -0.32 19.37 37.58
N PHE A 491 -1.46 19.35 36.88
CA PHE A 491 -2.79 19.20 37.49
C PHE A 491 -3.01 17.85 38.17
N LEU A 492 -2.45 16.75 37.66
CA LEU A 492 -2.48 15.41 38.28
C LEU A 492 -1.50 15.27 39.45
N SER A 493 -0.47 16.12 39.53
CA SER A 493 0.50 16.16 40.63
C SER A 493 0.03 17.03 41.80
N VAL A 494 -0.83 18.01 41.55
CA VAL A 494 -1.39 18.92 42.58
C VAL A 494 -2.32 18.26 43.63
N PRO A 495 -3.05 17.14 43.41
CA PRO A 495 -3.85 16.52 44.46
C PRO A 495 -2.98 15.92 45.59
N ARG A 496 -1.69 15.62 45.34
CA ARG A 496 -0.77 15.10 46.35
C ARG A 496 -0.15 16.18 47.25
N LEU A 497 -0.07 17.43 46.78
CA LEU A 497 0.49 18.53 47.59
C LEU A 497 -0.53 19.11 48.58
N PHE A 498 -1.83 19.02 48.30
CA PHE A 498 -2.87 19.45 49.26
C PHE A 498 -3.10 18.48 50.42
N PHE A 499 -2.70 17.20 50.30
CA PHE A 499 -2.83 16.22 51.39
C PHE A 499 -1.70 16.28 52.43
N LEU A 500 -0.56 16.93 52.12
CA LEU A 500 0.58 17.06 53.03
C LEU A 500 0.60 18.36 53.85
N SER A 501 -0.39 19.23 53.69
CA SER A 501 -0.54 20.47 54.49
C SER A 501 -1.58 20.36 55.62
N LYS A 502 -2.09 19.15 55.91
CA LYS A 502 -2.98 18.85 57.05
C LYS A 502 -2.54 17.59 57.82
N CYS A 503 -1.24 17.47 58.09
CA CYS A 503 -0.71 16.71 59.21
C CYS A 503 0.18 17.63 60.04
#